data_AF-A0A814U415-F1
#
_entry.id   AF-A0A814U415-F1
#
_cell.length_a   1.000
_cell.length_b   1.000
_cell.length_c   1.000
_cell.angle_alpha   90.00
_cell.angle_beta   90.00
_cell.angle_gamma   90.00
#
_symmetry.space_group_name_H-M   'P 1'
#
loop_
_entity.id
_entity.type
_entity.pdbx_description
1 polymer ?
#
loop_
_entity_poly.entity_id
_entity_poly.type
_entity_poly.pdbx_seq_one_letter_code
_entity_poly.pdbx_strand_id
1 'polypeptide(L)'
;MNTDSNLSSTNKDSTLMNTSSNLNIMQTATNHHEQNQSTIDDIFPASNDVSSSVNNMTSSLTFSKSVTNSMHDYRRPPVGDVGSNVLIATDGIPTDDSGAQNIKTFERVLRHERNPINRIPVVIIACTDNAECIGYLNNWDKKIPKMDVADDYRSEREEIRKVQGKNFPFSFGDYVVKILMGPIDNWFDPLDERRVTASRPSDRHAHKGKKKDICSIS
;
A
#
# COMPACT_ATOMS: atom_id res chain seq x y z
N MET A 1 11.21 9.30 72.55
CA MET A 1 12.18 8.19 72.47
C MET A 1 12.93 8.36 71.17
N ASN A 2 14.15 8.90 71.26
CA ASN A 2 15.13 9.03 70.20
C ASN A 2 15.96 7.76 70.10
N THR A 3 16.42 7.43 68.89
CA THR A 3 17.73 6.86 68.50
C THR A 3 17.66 6.72 66.97
N ASP A 4 18.29 7.54 66.10
CA ASP A 4 19.71 7.91 65.89
C ASP A 4 20.67 6.73 65.65
N SER A 5 21.15 6.62 64.41
CA SER A 5 22.51 6.20 63.98
C SER A 5 22.51 6.15 62.43
N ASN A 6 23.10 7.02 61.61
CA ASN A 6 24.29 7.87 61.62
C ASN A 6 25.54 7.19 61.01
N LEU A 7 26.14 7.90 60.02
CA LEU A 7 27.46 7.75 59.36
C LEU A 7 27.67 6.53 58.42
N SER A 8 28.38 6.62 57.28
CA SER A 8 29.60 7.39 57.02
C SER A 8 29.91 7.60 55.52
N SER A 9 30.59 8.71 55.27
CA SER A 9 31.31 9.25 54.09
C SER A 9 32.10 8.25 53.21
N THR A 10 32.40 8.55 51.93
CA THR A 10 33.63 9.29 51.55
C THR A 10 33.67 9.73 50.08
N ASN A 11 34.27 10.90 49.88
CA ASN A 11 34.63 11.59 48.63
C ASN A 11 35.68 10.86 47.78
N LYS A 12 35.72 11.19 46.47
CA LYS A 12 36.91 11.60 45.65
C LYS A 12 36.53 11.58 44.16
N ASP A 13 36.36 12.73 43.51
CA ASP A 13 37.36 13.52 42.78
C ASP A 13 37.90 12.92 41.48
N SER A 14 37.60 13.66 40.39
CA SER A 14 38.41 13.93 39.19
C SER A 14 38.88 12.78 38.28
N THR A 15 38.65 12.91 36.97
CA THR A 15 39.71 13.11 35.95
C THR A 15 39.12 13.03 34.53
N LEU A 16 39.28 14.13 33.79
CA LEU A 16 39.19 14.19 32.33
C LEU A 16 40.34 13.41 31.71
N MET A 17 40.07 12.50 30.77
CA MET A 17 41.01 12.13 29.70
C MET A 17 40.23 11.72 28.45
N ASN A 18 40.38 12.54 27.41
CA ASN A 18 40.13 12.20 26.02
C ASN A 18 41.18 11.17 25.58
N THR A 19 40.75 10.02 25.06
CA THR A 19 41.60 9.20 24.20
C THR A 19 40.79 8.61 23.06
N SER A 20 41.06 9.12 21.86
CA SER A 20 40.72 8.52 20.58
C SER A 20 41.21 7.08 20.52
N SER A 21 40.35 6.15 20.10
CA SER A 21 40.75 4.80 19.69
C SER A 21 40.05 4.48 18.37
N ASN A 22 40.77 4.70 17.27
CA ASN A 22 40.54 3.97 16.03
C ASN A 22 40.97 2.52 16.25
N LEU A 23 40.07 1.55 16.07
CA LEU A 23 40.47 0.21 15.68
C LEU A 23 39.35 -0.53 14.95
N ASN A 24 39.82 -1.27 13.95
CA ASN A 24 39.11 -1.84 12.82
C ASN A 24 38.14 -2.97 13.15
N ILE A 25 37.06 -2.99 12.37
CA ILE A 25 36.56 -4.11 11.55
C ILE A 25 36.67 -5.50 12.21
N MET A 26 35.53 -6.00 12.68
CA MET A 26 35.22 -7.42 12.58
C MET A 26 33.73 -7.57 12.23
N GLN A 27 33.47 -7.78 10.94
CA GLN A 27 32.20 -8.27 10.44
C GLN A 27 31.99 -9.69 10.97
N THR A 28 30.91 -9.92 11.70
CA THR A 28 30.25 -11.22 11.74
C THR A 28 28.77 -11.01 12.01
N ALA A 29 28.01 -10.80 10.94
CA ALA A 29 26.60 -11.17 10.89
C ALA A 29 26.45 -12.08 9.68
N THR A 30 26.36 -13.36 9.99
CA THR A 30 26.13 -14.48 9.09
C THR A 30 24.88 -14.25 8.25
N ASN A 31 25.09 -14.22 6.94
CA ASN A 31 24.08 -14.50 5.92
C ASN A 31 23.53 -15.92 6.14
N HIS A 32 22.22 -16.05 6.33
CA HIS A 32 21.43 -17.21 5.89
C HIS A 32 19.95 -16.82 5.81
N HIS A 33 19.57 -16.07 4.78
CA HIS A 33 18.29 -16.30 4.11
C HIS A 33 18.35 -15.74 2.67
N GLU A 34 19.07 -16.47 1.83
CA GLU A 34 19.21 -16.21 0.40
C GLU A 34 18.34 -17.24 -0.33
N GLN A 35 17.02 -17.08 -0.27
CA GLN A 35 16.04 -17.74 -1.16
C GLN A 35 14.75 -16.89 -1.24
N ASN A 36 14.74 -15.84 -2.08
CA ASN A 36 13.55 -15.33 -2.82
C ASN A 36 13.84 -13.97 -3.50
N GLN A 37 14.92 -13.86 -4.26
CA GLN A 37 15.18 -12.70 -5.12
C GLN A 37 14.70 -12.90 -6.58
N SER A 38 13.79 -13.83 -6.82
CA SER A 38 13.30 -14.18 -8.17
C SER A 38 11.92 -13.62 -8.51
N THR A 39 11.44 -12.55 -7.86
CA THR A 39 10.04 -12.11 -8.05
C THR A 39 9.86 -10.68 -8.54
N ILE A 40 10.88 -9.82 -8.58
CA ILE A 40 10.70 -8.45 -9.13
C ILE A 40 10.88 -8.41 -10.66
N ASP A 41 11.82 -9.18 -11.21
CA ASP A 41 12.07 -9.20 -12.66
C ASP A 41 10.93 -9.86 -13.46
N ASP A 42 10.10 -10.68 -12.81
CA ASP A 42 8.91 -11.29 -13.41
C ASP A 42 7.67 -10.36 -13.40
N ILE A 43 7.68 -9.29 -12.61
CA ILE A 43 6.54 -8.36 -12.49
C ILE A 43 6.60 -7.28 -13.59
N PHE A 44 7.78 -6.93 -14.10
CA PHE A 44 7.94 -5.96 -15.17
C PHE A 44 8.97 -6.44 -16.20
N PRO A 45 8.57 -7.11 -17.30
CA PRO A 45 9.49 -7.38 -18.39
C PRO A 45 10.04 -6.04 -18.89
N ALA A 46 11.36 -5.86 -18.80
CA ALA A 46 12.07 -4.63 -19.09
C ALA A 46 11.58 -4.00 -20.40
N SER A 47 10.71 -3.00 -20.27
CA SER A 47 10.18 -2.20 -21.37
C SER A 47 10.96 -0.89 -21.35
N ASN A 48 11.93 -0.77 -22.26
CA ASN A 48 12.70 0.45 -22.47
C ASN A 48 11.78 1.54 -23.06
N ASP A 49 10.95 2.23 -22.26
CA ASP A 49 10.44 3.59 -22.56
C ASP A 49 9.46 4.20 -21.52
N VAL A 50 9.64 3.96 -20.22
CA VAL A 50 8.97 4.77 -19.16
C VAL A 50 10.00 5.18 -18.10
N SER A 51 10.96 6.01 -18.50
CA SER A 51 11.98 6.55 -17.60
C SER A 51 12.01 8.07 -17.69
N SER A 52 11.07 8.71 -16.99
CA SER A 52 11.14 10.14 -16.70
C SER A 52 10.36 10.51 -15.44
N SER A 53 10.64 9.82 -14.31
CA SER A 53 10.43 10.38 -12.95
C SER A 53 11.01 9.54 -11.80
N VAL A 54 11.57 8.35 -12.03
CA VAL A 54 11.95 7.44 -10.92
C VAL A 54 13.37 7.65 -10.39
N ASN A 55 14.20 8.47 -11.05
CA ASN A 55 15.61 8.61 -10.68
C ASN A 55 15.90 9.96 -10.04
N ASN A 56 15.55 10.13 -8.75
CA ASN A 56 16.20 11.06 -7.81
C ASN A 56 15.62 10.97 -6.38
N MET A 57 15.53 9.77 -5.79
CA MET A 57 15.29 9.63 -4.34
C MET A 57 16.48 8.97 -3.67
N THR A 58 17.50 9.77 -3.39
CA THR A 58 18.63 9.42 -2.53
C THR A 58 18.19 9.41 -1.07
N SER A 59 18.35 8.24 -0.45
CA SER A 59 18.70 7.95 0.95
C SER A 59 17.99 8.75 2.06
N SER A 60 17.13 8.05 2.82
CA SER A 60 16.52 8.48 4.11
C SER A 60 15.32 9.42 4.02
N LEU A 61 14.35 9.09 3.16
CA LEU A 61 12.97 9.53 3.35
C LEU A 61 12.19 8.35 3.92
N THR A 62 11.62 8.48 5.14
CA THR A 62 10.59 7.54 5.61
C THR A 62 9.57 7.29 4.51
N PHE A 63 9.05 6.08 4.43
CA PHE A 63 7.98 5.72 3.50
C PHE A 63 6.81 6.72 3.52
N SER A 64 6.39 7.19 4.70
CA SER A 64 5.33 8.21 4.82
C SER A 64 5.72 9.54 4.16
N LYS A 65 6.94 10.05 4.37
CA LYS A 65 7.44 11.26 3.71
C LYS A 65 7.52 11.09 2.18
N SER A 66 7.95 9.93 1.70
CA SER A 66 7.97 9.62 0.27
C SER A 66 6.57 9.73 -0.34
N VAL A 67 5.59 9.07 0.28
CA VAL A 67 4.19 9.08 -0.18
C VAL A 67 3.62 10.49 -0.13
N THR A 68 3.83 11.23 0.96
CA THR A 68 3.34 12.61 1.09
C THR A 68 3.97 13.54 0.04
N ASN A 69 5.28 13.41 -0.24
CA ASN A 69 5.95 14.21 -1.25
C ASN A 69 5.41 13.91 -2.65
N SER A 70 5.28 12.63 -3.01
CA SER A 70 4.67 12.23 -4.28
C SER A 70 3.24 12.76 -4.41
N MET A 71 2.43 12.71 -3.34
CA MET A 71 1.07 13.25 -3.33
C MET A 71 1.02 14.78 -3.46
N HIS A 72 2.00 15.50 -2.92
CA HIS A 72 2.05 16.96 -3.02
C HIS A 72 2.37 17.45 -4.44
N ASP A 73 3.16 16.71 -5.20
CA ASP A 73 3.46 17.07 -6.59
C ASP A 73 2.23 16.93 -7.51
N TYR A 74 1.22 16.13 -7.13
CA TYR A 74 -0.04 15.96 -7.88
C TYR A 74 -1.04 17.11 -7.77
N ARG A 75 -0.70 18.24 -7.15
CA ARG A 75 -1.71 19.22 -6.73
C ARG A 75 -2.40 19.99 -7.86
N ARG A 76 -1.93 19.96 -9.13
CA ARG A 76 -2.60 20.68 -10.25
C ARG A 76 -2.36 20.07 -11.66
N PRO A 77 -3.03 18.96 -12.02
CA PRO A 77 -3.17 18.59 -13.42
C PRO A 77 -4.05 19.64 -14.13
N PRO A 78 -3.66 20.13 -15.33
CA PRO A 78 -4.52 20.94 -16.18
C PRO A 78 -5.92 20.33 -16.34
N VAL A 79 -6.93 21.18 -16.52
CA VAL A 79 -8.31 20.73 -16.76
C VAL A 79 -8.34 19.91 -18.05
N GLY A 80 -8.54 18.59 -17.92
CA GLY A 80 -8.47 17.63 -19.03
C GLY A 80 -7.56 16.43 -18.76
N ASP A 81 -6.73 16.47 -17.71
CA ASP A 81 -5.86 15.34 -17.36
C ASP A 81 -6.64 14.19 -16.70
N VAL A 82 -6.44 12.99 -17.25
CA VAL A 82 -6.80 11.71 -16.62
C VAL A 82 -6.11 11.63 -15.26
N GLY A 83 -6.89 11.39 -14.21
CA GLY A 83 -6.38 11.33 -12.84
C GLY A 83 -5.27 10.28 -12.71
N SER A 84 -4.18 10.65 -12.03
CA SER A 84 -3.07 9.74 -11.78
C SER A 84 -3.37 8.80 -10.62
N ASN A 85 -3.02 7.51 -10.80
CA ASN A 85 -3.05 6.51 -9.74
C ASN A 85 -1.70 6.46 -9.02
N VAL A 86 -1.73 6.26 -7.70
CA VAL A 86 -0.54 6.02 -6.89
C VAL A 86 -0.48 4.52 -6.57
N LEU A 87 0.56 3.84 -7.03
CA LEU A 87 0.81 2.43 -6.74
C LEU A 87 1.92 2.33 -5.70
N ILE A 88 1.69 1.51 -4.67
CA ILE A 88 2.61 1.30 -3.56
C ILE A 88 2.81 -0.20 -3.39
N ALA A 89 3.97 -0.71 -3.77
CA ALA A 89 4.33 -2.10 -3.48
C ALA A 89 5.07 -2.18 -2.14
N THR A 90 4.66 -3.11 -1.26
CA THR A 90 5.25 -3.26 0.08
C THR A 90 5.19 -4.70 0.56
N ASP A 91 6.19 -5.12 1.33
CA ASP A 91 6.33 -6.45 1.92
C ASP A 91 6.08 -6.45 3.45
N GLY A 92 5.64 -5.33 4.04
CA GLY A 92 5.57 -5.24 5.49
C GLY A 92 4.92 -3.99 6.06
N ILE A 93 5.27 -3.71 7.32
CA ILE A 93 4.70 -2.64 8.13
C ILE A 93 5.50 -1.36 7.88
N PRO A 94 4.86 -0.21 7.60
CA PRO A 94 5.57 1.05 7.40
C PRO A 94 6.35 1.42 8.67
N THR A 95 7.60 1.84 8.48
CA THR A 95 8.46 2.31 9.56
C THR A 95 8.79 3.80 9.43
N ASP A 96 9.17 4.42 10.55
CA ASP A 96 9.74 5.77 10.57
C ASP A 96 11.27 5.77 10.31
N ASP A 97 11.91 6.93 10.47
CA ASP A 97 13.35 7.11 10.22
C ASP A 97 14.22 6.31 11.22
N SER A 98 13.63 5.86 12.34
CA SER A 98 14.29 5.02 13.34
C SER A 98 14.07 3.53 13.11
N GLY A 99 13.26 3.15 12.11
CA GLY A 99 12.84 1.77 11.88
C GLY A 99 11.69 1.32 12.79
N ALA A 100 11.11 2.21 13.60
CA ALA A 100 9.98 1.88 14.44
C ALA A 100 8.68 1.85 13.61
N GLN A 101 7.79 0.90 13.90
CA GLN A 101 6.51 0.77 13.20
C GLN A 101 5.66 2.03 13.34
N ASN A 102 5.13 2.54 12.22
CA ASN A 102 4.42 3.80 12.17
C ASN A 102 3.14 3.75 11.32
N ILE A 103 2.31 2.74 11.58
CA ILE A 103 1.02 2.51 10.92
C ILE A 103 0.10 3.74 11.03
N LYS A 104 0.03 4.39 12.20
CA LYS A 104 -0.87 5.53 12.44
C LYS A 104 -0.55 6.75 11.57
N THR A 105 0.75 7.03 11.37
CA THR A 105 1.15 8.15 10.50
C THR A 105 0.81 7.83 9.05
N PHE A 106 1.05 6.59 8.60
CA PHE A 106 0.69 6.18 7.25
C PHE A 106 -0.83 6.28 7.01
N GLU A 107 -1.65 5.85 7.97
CA GLU A 107 -3.11 6.02 7.89
C GLU A 107 -3.50 7.49 7.74
N ARG A 108 -2.90 8.37 8.54
CA ARG A 108 -3.17 9.81 8.50
C ARG A 108 -2.87 10.39 7.11
N VAL A 109 -1.77 9.98 6.49
CA VAL A 109 -1.41 10.41 5.13
C VAL A 109 -2.50 10.01 4.14
N LEU A 110 -2.89 8.74 4.13
CA LEU A 110 -3.90 8.21 3.21
C LEU A 110 -5.29 8.83 3.38
N ARG A 111 -5.67 9.14 4.63
CA ARG A 111 -6.99 9.69 4.98
C ARG A 111 -7.09 11.21 4.87
N HIS A 112 -6.05 11.94 5.24
CA HIS A 112 -6.15 13.37 5.50
C HIS A 112 -5.20 14.23 4.66
N GLU A 113 -4.05 13.70 4.27
CA GLU A 113 -3.05 14.46 3.52
C GLU A 113 -3.20 14.28 2.00
N ARG A 114 -3.85 13.18 1.56
CA ARG A 114 -4.33 12.99 0.19
C ARG A 114 -5.48 13.93 -0.13
N ASN A 115 -5.20 15.11 -0.68
CA ASN A 115 -6.20 16.14 -0.99
C ASN A 115 -6.20 16.53 -2.48
N PRO A 116 -7.32 16.34 -3.22
CA PRO A 116 -8.60 15.79 -2.76
C PRO A 116 -8.55 14.27 -2.57
N ILE A 117 -9.09 13.77 -1.45
CA ILE A 117 -9.10 12.33 -1.13
C ILE A 117 -9.81 11.49 -2.21
N ASN A 118 -10.81 12.07 -2.87
CA ASN A 118 -11.59 11.42 -3.92
C ASN A 118 -10.97 11.53 -5.32
N ARG A 119 -9.83 12.23 -5.48
CA ARG A 119 -9.22 12.49 -6.80
C ARG A 119 -8.03 11.59 -7.10
N ILE A 120 -7.29 11.15 -6.08
CA ILE A 120 -6.06 10.38 -6.25
C ILE A 120 -6.33 8.95 -5.79
N PRO A 121 -6.59 8.01 -6.70
CA PRO A 121 -6.75 6.63 -6.31
C PRO A 121 -5.41 6.02 -5.89
N VAL A 122 -5.43 5.22 -4.84
CA VAL A 122 -4.24 4.57 -4.27
C VAL A 122 -4.44 3.07 -4.31
N VAL A 123 -3.44 2.34 -4.79
CA VAL A 123 -3.41 0.88 -4.75
C VAL A 123 -2.20 0.45 -3.95
N ILE A 124 -2.41 -0.40 -2.95
CA ILE A 124 -1.32 -1.02 -2.20
C ILE A 124 -1.21 -2.47 -2.65
N ILE A 125 -0.05 -2.82 -3.19
CA ILE A 125 0.28 -4.18 -3.62
C ILE A 125 1.07 -4.84 -2.49
N ALA A 126 0.45 -5.80 -1.82
CA ALA A 126 1.07 -6.59 -0.78
C ALA A 126 1.96 -7.68 -1.40
N CYS A 127 3.27 -7.54 -1.21
CA CYS A 127 4.31 -8.44 -1.69
C CYS A 127 4.80 -9.36 -0.57
N THR A 128 3.89 -9.88 0.26
CA THR A 128 4.22 -10.75 1.40
C THR A 128 3.10 -11.78 1.63
N ASP A 129 3.48 -12.98 2.04
CA ASP A 129 2.59 -14.05 2.48
C ASP A 129 2.20 -13.94 3.96
N ASN A 130 2.78 -12.99 4.70
CA ASN A 130 2.47 -12.77 6.10
C ASN A 130 1.21 -11.91 6.28
N ALA A 131 0.07 -12.59 6.38
CA ALA A 131 -1.24 -11.95 6.59
C ALA A 131 -1.31 -11.04 7.83
N GLU A 132 -0.52 -11.30 8.89
CA GLU A 132 -0.50 -10.45 10.09
C GLU A 132 0.11 -9.07 9.81
N CYS A 133 1.11 -9.02 8.92
CA CYS A 133 1.76 -7.78 8.52
C CYS A 133 0.86 -6.88 7.67
N ILE A 134 -0.11 -7.44 6.94
CA ILE A 134 -0.95 -6.67 6.00
C ILE A 134 -2.41 -6.53 6.46
N GLY A 135 -2.82 -7.20 7.53
CA GLY A 135 -4.23 -7.18 7.98
C GLY A 135 -4.80 -5.78 8.26
N TYR A 136 -3.95 -4.79 8.59
CA TYR A 136 -4.38 -3.41 8.74
C TYR A 136 -4.82 -2.77 7.41
N LEU A 137 -4.19 -3.15 6.29
CA LEU A 137 -4.50 -2.66 4.94
C LEU A 137 -5.88 -3.14 4.50
N ASN A 138 -6.20 -4.43 4.69
CA ASN A 138 -7.51 -5.00 4.35
C ASN A 138 -8.67 -4.34 5.12
N ASN A 139 -8.40 -3.85 6.33
CA ASN A 139 -9.35 -3.07 7.10
C ASN A 139 -9.47 -1.61 6.61
N TRP A 140 -8.40 -1.05 6.05
CA TRP A 140 -8.39 0.30 5.51
C TRP A 140 -9.02 0.42 4.15
N ASP A 141 -8.79 -0.57 3.28
CA ASP A 141 -9.43 -0.70 1.97
C ASP A 141 -10.95 -0.43 2.05
N LYS A 142 -11.62 -1.09 2.99
CA LYS A 142 -13.07 -0.96 3.26
C LYS A 142 -13.50 0.41 3.82
N LYS A 143 -12.55 1.23 4.28
CA LYS A 143 -12.81 2.46 5.06
C LYS A 143 -12.23 3.73 4.44
N ILE A 144 -11.30 3.61 3.50
CA ILE A 144 -10.61 4.73 2.87
C ILE A 144 -11.12 4.81 1.43
N PRO A 145 -11.84 5.88 1.04
CA PRO A 145 -12.36 6.01 -0.32
C PRO A 145 -11.24 5.96 -1.36
N LYS A 146 -11.49 5.38 -2.54
CA LYS A 146 -10.51 5.33 -3.65
C LYS A 146 -9.18 4.72 -3.20
N MET A 147 -9.22 3.73 -2.34
CA MET A 147 -8.11 2.87 -1.97
C MET A 147 -8.48 1.45 -2.37
N ASP A 148 -7.49 0.69 -2.81
CA ASP A 148 -7.58 -0.75 -3.08
C ASP A 148 -6.33 -1.43 -2.52
N VAL A 149 -6.47 -2.69 -2.13
CA VAL A 149 -5.37 -3.54 -1.66
C VAL A 149 -5.41 -4.83 -2.47
N ALA A 150 -4.33 -5.09 -3.19
CA ALA A 150 -4.20 -6.30 -3.99
C ALA A 150 -2.99 -7.11 -3.51
N ASP A 151 -3.10 -8.43 -3.58
CA ASP A 151 -1.95 -9.31 -3.37
C ASP A 151 -1.10 -9.39 -4.65
N ASP A 152 0.04 -10.09 -4.58
CA ASP A 152 0.82 -10.41 -5.76
C ASP A 152 0.01 -11.24 -6.78
N TYR A 153 0.40 -11.17 -8.07
CA TYR A 153 -0.34 -11.82 -9.16
C TYR A 153 -0.65 -13.30 -8.92
N ARG A 154 0.26 -14.07 -8.29
CA ARG A 154 0.05 -15.51 -8.11
C ARG A 154 -1.04 -15.74 -7.08
N SER A 155 -0.93 -15.11 -5.93
CA SER A 155 -1.90 -15.17 -4.84
C SER A 155 -3.28 -14.67 -5.31
N GLU A 156 -3.34 -13.47 -5.90
CA GLU A 156 -4.55 -12.86 -6.44
C GLU A 156 -5.28 -13.76 -7.46
N ARG A 157 -4.52 -14.36 -8.38
CA ARG A 157 -5.08 -15.27 -9.39
C ARG A 157 -5.66 -16.53 -8.77
N GLU A 158 -5.04 -17.07 -7.71
CA GLU A 158 -5.53 -18.24 -7.01
C GLU A 158 -6.85 -17.94 -6.28
N GLU A 159 -6.95 -16.78 -5.63
CA GLU A 159 -8.16 -16.33 -4.94
C GLU A 159 -9.32 -16.09 -5.91
N ILE A 160 -9.08 -15.38 -7.01
CA ILE A 160 -10.08 -15.17 -8.06
C ILE A 160 -10.56 -16.51 -8.61
N ARG A 161 -9.67 -17.46 -8.87
CA ARG A 161 -10.08 -18.79 -9.37
C ARG A 161 -10.83 -19.62 -8.35
N LYS A 162 -10.54 -19.45 -7.06
CA LYS A 162 -11.28 -20.08 -5.97
C LYS A 162 -12.73 -19.60 -5.95
N VAL A 163 -12.96 -18.31 -6.21
CA VAL A 163 -14.29 -17.70 -6.18
C VAL A 163 -15.05 -17.83 -7.51
N GLN A 164 -14.44 -17.42 -8.62
CA GLN A 164 -15.05 -17.43 -9.95
C GLN A 164 -15.08 -18.82 -10.58
N GLY A 165 -14.14 -19.71 -10.20
CA GLY A 165 -14.02 -21.07 -10.69
C GLY A 165 -12.68 -21.37 -11.36
N LYS A 166 -12.23 -22.63 -11.30
CA LYS A 166 -10.89 -23.07 -11.75
C LYS A 166 -10.56 -22.69 -13.20
N ASN A 167 -11.57 -22.62 -14.07
CA ASN A 167 -11.42 -22.31 -15.49
C ASN A 167 -11.66 -20.83 -15.81
N PHE A 168 -11.78 -19.96 -14.81
CA PHE A 168 -11.95 -18.53 -15.03
C PHE A 168 -10.68 -17.96 -15.68
N PRO A 169 -10.81 -17.28 -16.84
CA PRO A 169 -9.68 -16.66 -17.51
C PRO A 169 -9.24 -15.44 -16.71
N PHE A 170 -8.06 -15.53 -16.12
CA PHE A 170 -7.40 -14.42 -15.45
C PHE A 170 -5.91 -14.50 -15.77
N SER A 171 -5.48 -13.56 -16.62
CA SER A 171 -4.12 -13.39 -17.10
C SER A 171 -3.40 -12.29 -16.33
N PHE A 172 -2.10 -12.14 -16.58
CA PHE A 172 -1.34 -11.03 -16.01
C PHE A 172 -1.84 -9.66 -16.52
N GLY A 173 -2.32 -9.58 -17.77
CA GLY A 173 -2.94 -8.36 -18.28
C GLY A 173 -4.21 -7.98 -17.51
N ASP A 174 -5.04 -8.97 -17.15
CA ASP A 174 -6.24 -8.75 -16.34
C ASP A 174 -5.88 -8.28 -14.92
N TYR A 175 -4.80 -8.81 -14.35
CA TYR A 175 -4.26 -8.37 -13.07
C TYR A 175 -3.79 -6.90 -13.09
N VAL A 176 -3.02 -6.50 -14.11
CA VAL A 176 -2.61 -5.10 -14.29
C VAL A 176 -3.83 -4.18 -14.41
N VAL A 177 -4.85 -4.59 -15.16
CA VAL A 177 -6.10 -3.83 -15.27
C VAL A 177 -6.83 -3.78 -13.93
N LYS A 178 -6.93 -4.89 -13.18
CA LYS A 178 -7.52 -4.92 -11.84
C LYS A 178 -6.85 -3.91 -10.93
N ILE A 179 -5.52 -3.94 -10.81
CA ILE A 179 -4.76 -3.00 -9.97
C ILE A 179 -5.03 -1.56 -10.39
N LEU A 180 -5.00 -1.25 -11.69
CA LEU A 180 -5.20 0.13 -12.14
C LEU A 180 -6.64 0.63 -11.94
N MET A 181 -7.63 -0.25 -12.07
CA MET A 181 -9.04 0.10 -12.07
C MET A 181 -9.77 -0.17 -10.75
N GLY A 182 -9.24 -1.00 -9.86
CA GLY A 182 -9.89 -1.42 -8.61
C GLY A 182 -10.38 -0.25 -7.74
N PRO A 183 -9.52 0.75 -7.44
CA PRO A 183 -9.95 1.95 -6.73
C PRO A 183 -10.99 2.81 -7.48
N ILE A 184 -11.10 2.65 -8.80
CA ILE A 184 -11.87 3.52 -9.68
C ILE A 184 -13.26 2.94 -9.94
N ASP A 185 -13.33 1.64 -10.26
CA ASP A 185 -14.51 0.91 -10.67
C ASP A 185 -14.74 -0.33 -9.79
N ASN A 186 -15.85 -0.28 -9.03
CA ASN A 186 -16.30 -1.30 -8.09
C ASN A 186 -16.64 -2.65 -8.76
N TRP A 187 -16.52 -2.79 -10.07
CA TRP A 187 -16.62 -4.08 -10.74
C TRP A 187 -15.39 -4.96 -10.52
N PHE A 188 -14.19 -4.36 -10.45
CA PHE A 188 -12.91 -5.09 -10.32
C PHE A 188 -12.61 -5.53 -8.89
N ASP A 189 -12.92 -4.66 -7.92
CA ASP A 189 -12.76 -4.88 -6.48
C ASP A 189 -13.31 -6.25 -6.01
N PRO A 190 -14.58 -6.63 -6.24
CA PRO A 190 -15.15 -7.87 -5.70
C PRO A 190 -14.76 -9.19 -6.41
N LEU A 191 -13.82 -9.18 -7.36
CA LEU A 191 -13.51 -10.36 -8.19
C LEU A 191 -12.95 -11.56 -7.40
N ASP A 192 -12.26 -11.31 -6.30
CA ASP A 192 -11.70 -12.29 -5.37
C ASP A 192 -12.63 -12.53 -4.16
N GLU A 193 -13.59 -11.64 -3.88
CA GLU A 193 -14.51 -11.80 -2.76
C GLU A 193 -15.82 -12.54 -3.12
N ARG A 194 -16.37 -12.31 -4.33
CA ARG A 194 -17.67 -12.88 -4.72
C ARG A 194 -17.79 -13.15 -6.22
N ARG A 195 -18.65 -14.11 -6.58
CA ARG A 195 -18.94 -14.42 -7.98
C ARG A 195 -19.57 -13.23 -8.69
N VAL A 196 -18.95 -12.81 -9.78
CA VAL A 196 -19.49 -11.74 -10.63
C VAL A 196 -20.28 -12.39 -11.76
N THR A 197 -21.58 -12.14 -11.81
CA THR A 197 -22.39 -12.57 -12.95
C THR A 197 -22.02 -11.72 -14.16
N ALA A 198 -21.68 -12.37 -15.28
CA ALA A 198 -21.30 -11.71 -16.53
C ALA A 198 -22.43 -10.91 -17.22
N SER A 199 -23.47 -10.49 -16.49
CA SER A 199 -24.51 -9.61 -16.99
C SER A 199 -23.85 -8.30 -17.43
N ARG A 200 -23.63 -8.17 -18.74
CA ARG A 200 -22.99 -7.01 -19.33
C ARG A 200 -23.81 -5.77 -18.93
N PRO A 201 -23.16 -4.65 -18.58
CA PRO A 201 -23.86 -3.40 -18.28
C PRO A 201 -24.84 -2.94 -19.39
N SER A 202 -24.61 -3.38 -20.64
CA SER A 202 -25.52 -3.14 -21.77
C SER A 202 -26.94 -3.66 -21.55
N ASP A 203 -27.11 -4.71 -20.75
CA ASP A 203 -28.43 -5.34 -20.53
C ASP A 203 -29.26 -4.59 -19.48
N ARG A 204 -28.63 -3.66 -18.74
CA ARG A 204 -29.31 -2.85 -17.71
C ARG A 204 -30.03 -1.62 -18.25
N HIS A 205 -29.87 -1.29 -19.53
CA HIS A 205 -30.58 -0.18 -20.18
C HIS A 205 -31.92 -0.59 -20.82
N ALA A 206 -32.35 -1.85 -20.67
CA ALA A 206 -33.74 -2.23 -20.92
C ALA A 206 -34.66 -1.70 -19.79
N HIS A 207 -34.69 -0.36 -19.62
CA HIS A 207 -35.60 0.30 -18.72
C HIS A 207 -37.01 0.23 -19.32
N LYS A 208 -37.77 -0.74 -18.79
CA LYS A 208 -39.23 -0.77 -18.64
C LYS A 208 -39.94 0.41 -19.31
N GLY A 209 -40.40 0.19 -20.54
CA GLY A 209 -41.50 0.97 -21.09
C GLY A 209 -42.68 0.86 -20.13
N LYS A 210 -42.94 1.91 -19.35
CA LYS A 210 -44.18 2.06 -18.59
C LYS A 210 -45.32 2.02 -19.61
N LYS A 211 -46.10 0.95 -19.63
CA LYS A 211 -47.44 0.96 -20.24
C LYS A 211 -48.21 2.09 -19.54
N LYS A 212 -48.50 3.17 -20.27
CA LYS A 212 -49.47 4.17 -19.83
C LYS A 212 -50.84 3.55 -20.06
N ASP A 213 -51.54 3.24 -18.99
CA ASP A 213 -52.94 2.88 -19.07
C ASP A 213 -53.73 4.13 -19.51
N ILE A 214 -54.27 4.06 -20.72
CA ILE A 214 -55.19 5.06 -21.28
C ILE A 214 -56.53 4.83 -20.60
N CYS A 215 -56.92 5.74 -19.71
CA CYS A 215 -58.25 5.77 -19.12
C CYS A 215 -59.20 6.44 -20.12
N SER A 216 -60.13 5.67 -20.67
CA SER A 216 -61.22 6.14 -21.53
C SER A 216 -62.24 6.89 -20.68
N ILE A 217 -62.39 8.20 -20.92
CA ILE A 217 -63.49 8.99 -20.37
C ILE A 217 -64.69 8.80 -21.30
N SER A 218 -65.79 8.30 -20.73
CA SER A 218 -67.13 8.27 -21.34
C SER A 218 -67.95 9.45 -20.85
#